data_AF-A0A352DWE6-F1
#
_entry.id   AF-A0A352DWE6-F1
#
_cell.length_a   1.000
_cell.length_b   1.000
_cell.length_c   1.000
_cell.angle_alpha   90.00
_cell.angle_beta   90.00
_cell.angle_gamma   90.00
#
_symmetry.space_group_name_H-M   'P 1'
#
loop_
_entity.id
_entity.type
_entity.pdbx_description
1 polymer ?
#
loop_
_entity_poly.entity_id
_entity_poly.type
_entity_poly.pdbx_seq_one_letter_code
_entity_poly.pdbx_strand_id
1 'polypeptide(L)'
;MGSPSDEAGRSADEGPVFEVTVEPRWMGRCEVSWAEYRRYMDACDLFKALESSGLRLVTTENEADAVTAPSNLYDPTTTFTNGEDPELPAVTMTQFAARQYTKWLSGLTGRFHRIPSESEWEHACRAGTTTPWSSGADPAALDEVAWLSANSDDTTHAVGTKGANAFGLHDMHGNVAEWVVDELLADGYARQAAAPQPLAAAAAIAWPQRLYPRVVRGGAYYDDAAACRSASRRGSRDAGGNAADPDWKDVDPNLPKSPWWYTEAPALGVGMRLVRPLREPDAATRARWWDADVESIRADAADRLAQGRGARGLVDPKLPEAARAAGLAD
;
A
#
# COMPACT_ATOMS: atom_id res chain seq x y z
N MET A 1 -17.20 5.04 -10.74
CA MET A 1 -16.53 4.76 -9.46
C MET A 1 -17.52 4.98 -8.33
N GLY A 2 -17.45 4.16 -7.29
CA GLY A 2 -18.41 4.12 -6.19
C GLY A 2 -19.53 3.11 -6.40
N SER A 3 -20.49 3.09 -5.47
CA SER A 3 -21.64 2.20 -5.48
C SER A 3 -22.95 2.98 -5.66
N PRO A 4 -23.94 2.44 -6.40
CA PRO A 4 -25.32 2.95 -6.40
C PRO A 4 -25.91 3.00 -5.00
N SER A 5 -26.89 3.90 -4.77
CA SER A 5 -27.46 4.10 -3.43
C SER A 5 -28.23 2.91 -2.87
N ASP A 6 -28.65 2.00 -3.74
CA ASP A 6 -29.41 0.78 -3.48
C ASP A 6 -28.54 -0.49 -3.48
N GLU A 7 -27.22 -0.38 -3.67
CA GLU A 7 -26.31 -1.52 -3.53
C GLU A 7 -26.30 -2.02 -2.07
N ALA A 8 -26.63 -3.30 -1.87
CA ALA A 8 -26.69 -3.90 -0.55
C ALA A 8 -25.31 -3.93 0.12
N GLY A 9 -25.26 -3.61 1.42
CA GLY A 9 -24.02 -3.62 2.21
C GLY A 9 -23.10 -2.42 1.98
N ARG A 10 -23.52 -1.41 1.19
CA ARG A 10 -22.75 -0.19 0.98
C ARG A 10 -22.62 0.68 2.23
N SER A 11 -21.49 1.36 2.34
CA SER A 11 -21.26 2.46 3.26
C SER A 11 -21.63 3.81 2.61
N ALA A 12 -21.84 4.83 3.45
CA ALA A 12 -22.27 6.15 3.00
C ALA A 12 -21.20 6.87 2.15
N ASP A 13 -19.93 6.60 2.40
CA ASP A 13 -18.74 7.20 1.78
C ASP A 13 -18.38 6.59 0.41
N GLU A 14 -19.17 5.63 -0.08
CA GLU A 14 -19.01 5.01 -1.40
C GLU A 14 -19.71 5.78 -2.53
N GLY A 15 -20.38 6.87 -2.19
CA GLY A 15 -21.07 7.72 -3.15
C GLY A 15 -20.82 9.21 -2.92
N PRO A 16 -21.37 10.07 -3.78
CA PRO A 16 -22.13 9.73 -4.99
C PRO A 16 -21.26 9.07 -6.07
N VAL A 17 -21.89 8.27 -6.95
CA VAL A 17 -21.19 7.68 -8.10
C VAL A 17 -20.74 8.79 -9.06
N PHE A 18 -19.52 8.67 -9.58
CA PHE A 18 -18.97 9.59 -10.57
C PHE A 18 -18.15 8.86 -11.64
N GLU A 19 -17.97 9.51 -12.79
CA GLU A 19 -17.17 9.02 -13.91
C GLU A 19 -15.72 9.49 -13.84
N VAL A 20 -14.79 8.55 -14.00
CA VAL A 20 -13.35 8.79 -14.01
C VAL A 20 -12.71 8.05 -15.17
N THR A 21 -11.89 8.76 -15.94
CA THR A 21 -11.06 8.19 -17.01
C THR A 21 -9.74 7.74 -16.40
N VAL A 22 -9.46 6.43 -16.48
CA VAL A 22 -8.25 5.83 -15.95
C VAL A 22 -7.30 5.44 -17.08
N GLU A 23 -6.08 5.96 -17.04
CA GLU A 23 -5.08 5.75 -18.09
C GLU A 23 -4.54 4.29 -18.11
N PRO A 24 -4.04 3.83 -19.27
CA PRO A 24 -3.37 2.55 -19.39
C PRO A 24 -2.18 2.41 -18.43
N ARG A 25 -2.09 1.26 -17.77
CA ARG A 25 -1.08 0.94 -16.76
C ARG A 25 -0.90 -0.56 -16.63
N TRP A 26 0.22 -0.98 -16.09
CA TRP A 26 0.40 -2.33 -15.54
C TRP A 26 0.10 -2.28 -14.04
N MET A 27 -0.46 -3.37 -13.53
CA MET A 27 -0.71 -3.59 -12.11
C MET A 27 -0.16 -4.97 -11.74
N GLY A 28 0.36 -5.11 -10.52
CA GLY A 28 0.82 -6.39 -9.99
C GLY A 28 -0.29 -7.44 -10.09
N ARG A 29 0.05 -8.64 -10.56
CA ARG A 29 -0.91 -9.75 -10.70
C ARG A 29 -1.53 -10.15 -9.36
N CYS A 30 -0.72 -10.10 -8.31
CA CYS A 30 -1.12 -10.27 -6.91
C CYS A 30 -0.56 -9.11 -6.07
N GLU A 31 -0.85 -9.13 -4.77
CA GLU A 31 -0.22 -8.29 -3.76
C GLU A 31 1.29 -8.51 -3.74
N VAL A 32 2.03 -7.53 -3.20
CA VAL A 32 3.47 -7.70 -2.94
C VAL A 32 3.65 -8.76 -1.86
N SER A 33 4.44 -9.77 -2.17
CA SER A 33 4.72 -10.90 -1.28
C SER A 33 5.85 -10.59 -0.27
N TRP A 34 6.00 -11.41 0.76
CA TRP A 34 7.15 -11.32 1.66
C TRP A 34 8.49 -11.55 0.93
N ALA A 35 8.53 -12.43 -0.09
CA ALA A 35 9.72 -12.64 -0.93
C ALA A 35 10.21 -11.33 -1.59
N GLU A 36 9.27 -10.47 -1.98
CA GLU A 36 9.55 -9.20 -2.64
C GLU A 36 9.83 -8.08 -1.64
N TYR A 37 9.05 -7.99 -0.56
CA TYR A 37 9.16 -6.89 0.41
C TYR A 37 10.40 -7.01 1.31
N ARG A 38 10.81 -8.23 1.67
CA ARG A 38 12.02 -8.45 2.50
C ARG A 38 13.27 -7.86 1.88
N ARG A 39 13.40 -7.86 0.55
CA ARG A 39 14.54 -7.22 -0.15
C ARG A 39 14.66 -5.72 0.13
N TYR A 40 13.54 -5.05 0.38
CA TYR A 40 13.53 -3.64 0.78
C TYR A 40 13.82 -3.48 2.28
N MET A 41 13.41 -4.42 3.11
CA MET A 41 13.79 -4.44 4.54
C MET A 41 15.32 -4.59 4.67
N ASP A 42 15.91 -5.52 3.92
CA ASP A 42 17.36 -5.78 3.88
C ASP A 42 18.15 -4.56 3.38
N ALA A 43 17.51 -3.64 2.65
CA ALA A 43 18.14 -2.41 2.18
C ALA A 43 18.62 -1.52 3.34
N CYS A 44 18.03 -1.64 4.53
CA CYS A 44 18.46 -0.89 5.71
C CYS A 44 19.90 -1.24 6.11
N ASP A 45 20.18 -2.53 6.24
CA ASP A 45 21.49 -3.03 6.61
C ASP A 45 22.49 -2.86 5.45
N LEU A 46 22.05 -3.03 4.20
CA LEU A 46 22.87 -2.73 3.03
C LEU A 46 23.31 -1.26 2.97
N PHE A 47 22.40 -0.31 3.22
CA PHE A 47 22.72 1.11 3.19
C PHE A 47 23.70 1.49 4.30
N LYS A 48 23.52 0.97 5.51
CA LYS A 48 24.46 1.15 6.61
C LYS A 48 25.83 0.57 6.29
N ALA A 49 25.88 -0.61 5.67
CA ALA A 49 27.13 -1.25 5.29
C ALA A 49 27.88 -0.45 4.20
N LEU A 50 27.17 0.05 3.18
CA LEU A 50 27.72 0.93 2.15
C LEU A 50 28.28 2.23 2.76
N GLU A 51 27.51 2.88 3.62
CA GLU A 51 27.92 4.10 4.32
C GLU A 51 29.18 3.86 5.16
N SER A 52 29.21 2.79 5.96
CA SER A 52 30.38 2.43 6.78
C SER A 52 31.62 2.10 5.94
N SER A 53 31.43 1.68 4.70
CA SER A 53 32.50 1.38 3.74
C SER A 53 32.94 2.60 2.91
N GLY A 54 32.34 3.78 3.13
CA GLY A 54 32.63 4.98 2.34
C GLY A 54 32.09 4.93 0.91
N LEU A 55 31.13 4.04 0.62
CA LEU A 55 30.58 3.81 -0.71
C LEU A 55 29.17 4.40 -0.81
N ARG A 56 28.86 4.97 -1.98
CA ARG A 56 27.50 5.48 -2.33
C ARG A 56 26.92 6.40 -1.24
N LEU A 57 27.77 7.29 -0.70
CA LEU A 57 27.43 8.19 0.39
C LEU A 57 26.29 9.13 0.01
N VAL A 58 25.34 9.29 0.94
CA VAL A 58 24.31 10.31 0.85
C VAL A 58 24.90 11.64 1.33
N THR A 59 24.83 12.67 0.49
CA THR A 59 25.32 14.02 0.76
C THR A 59 24.17 15.02 0.62
N THR A 60 24.38 16.25 1.07
CA THR A 60 23.38 17.32 0.89
C THR A 60 23.06 17.59 -0.59
N GLU A 61 23.99 17.33 -1.52
CA GLU A 61 23.72 17.50 -2.95
C GLU A 61 22.83 16.41 -3.56
N ASN A 62 22.82 15.19 -2.98
CA ASN A 62 22.14 14.02 -3.57
C ASN A 62 21.03 13.44 -2.68
N GLU A 63 20.75 14.03 -1.50
CA GLU A 63 19.77 13.51 -0.55
C GLU A 63 18.35 13.44 -1.10
N ALA A 64 18.00 14.29 -2.07
CA ALA A 64 16.69 14.26 -2.72
C ALA A 64 16.44 12.95 -3.48
N ASP A 65 17.51 12.36 -4.03
CA ASP A 65 17.48 11.10 -4.77
C ASP A 65 17.57 9.87 -3.84
N ALA A 66 17.91 10.08 -2.56
CA ALA A 66 18.01 9.00 -1.60
C ALA A 66 16.64 8.40 -1.26
N VAL A 67 16.64 7.10 -0.98
CA VAL A 67 15.47 6.37 -0.51
C VAL A 67 15.67 6.04 0.97
N THR A 68 14.59 6.18 1.75
CA THR A 68 14.60 5.72 3.13
C THR A 68 14.27 4.23 3.17
N ALA A 69 15.03 3.44 3.93
CA ALA A 69 14.74 2.04 4.21
C ALA A 69 14.24 1.89 5.66
N PRO A 70 13.28 0.98 5.90
CA PRO A 70 12.68 0.81 7.21
C PRO A 70 13.70 0.27 8.20
N SER A 71 13.56 0.61 9.49
CA SER A 71 14.28 -0.16 10.51
C SER A 71 13.82 -1.61 10.52
N ASN A 72 14.71 -2.50 10.96
CA ASN A 72 14.36 -3.87 11.32
C ASN A 72 13.21 -3.85 12.34
N LEU A 73 12.31 -4.83 12.23
CA LEU A 73 11.23 -5.03 13.17
C LEU A 73 11.82 -5.24 14.57
N TYR A 74 11.38 -4.44 15.54
CA TYR A 74 11.82 -4.61 16.93
C TYR A 74 11.30 -5.92 17.51
N ASP A 75 10.01 -6.19 17.26
CA ASP A 75 9.37 -7.47 17.54
C ASP A 75 8.66 -7.95 16.26
N PRO A 76 9.14 -9.03 15.64
CA PRO A 76 8.55 -9.56 14.42
C PRO A 76 7.29 -10.41 14.67
N THR A 77 6.99 -10.81 15.91
CA THR A 77 5.91 -11.74 16.23
C THR A 77 4.54 -11.26 15.76
N THR A 78 4.25 -9.98 15.95
CA THR A 78 2.98 -9.41 15.49
C THR A 78 2.90 -9.38 13.97
N THR A 79 3.97 -8.93 13.29
CA THR A 79 3.99 -8.84 11.82
C THR A 79 3.86 -10.21 11.16
N PHE A 80 4.46 -11.23 11.76
CA PHE A 80 4.47 -12.59 11.24
C PHE A 80 3.52 -13.54 11.97
N THR A 81 2.48 -13.00 12.62
CA THR A 81 1.44 -13.81 13.28
C THR A 81 0.82 -14.83 12.33
N ASN A 82 0.59 -14.44 11.09
CA ASN A 82 0.02 -15.31 10.04
C ASN A 82 1.09 -16.08 9.25
N GLY A 83 2.35 -16.02 9.67
CA GLY A 83 3.46 -16.71 9.04
C GLY A 83 4.43 -15.81 8.29
N GLU A 84 5.54 -16.44 7.89
CA GLU A 84 6.70 -15.82 7.25
C GLU A 84 6.97 -16.33 5.83
N ASP A 85 6.10 -17.21 5.33
CA ASP A 85 6.27 -17.86 4.04
C ASP A 85 6.49 -16.81 2.93
N PRO A 86 7.52 -16.96 2.08
CA PRO A 86 7.82 -16.01 1.02
C PRO A 86 6.65 -15.68 0.10
N GLU A 87 5.70 -16.61 -0.08
CA GLU A 87 4.54 -16.44 -0.97
C GLU A 87 3.33 -15.81 -0.26
N LEU A 88 3.38 -15.59 1.05
CA LEU A 88 2.35 -14.82 1.75
C LEU A 88 2.43 -13.32 1.39
N PRO A 89 1.30 -12.60 1.40
CA PRO A 89 1.31 -11.16 1.19
C PRO A 89 2.10 -10.48 2.31
N ALA A 90 2.95 -9.51 1.92
CA ALA A 90 3.58 -8.64 2.88
C ALA A 90 2.54 -7.72 3.51
N VAL A 91 2.53 -7.64 4.84
CA VAL A 91 1.57 -6.86 5.63
C VAL A 91 2.25 -5.95 6.65
N THR A 92 1.45 -5.18 7.40
CA THR A 92 1.84 -4.26 8.49
C THR A 92 2.68 -3.04 8.10
N MET A 93 3.04 -2.86 6.83
CA MET A 93 3.67 -1.61 6.41
C MET A 93 2.68 -0.44 6.46
N THR A 94 3.18 0.73 6.81
CA THR A 94 2.43 1.97 6.63
C THR A 94 2.28 2.31 5.15
N GLN A 95 1.29 3.15 4.82
CA GLN A 95 1.17 3.70 3.47
C GLN A 95 2.47 4.43 3.05
N PHE A 96 3.14 5.11 3.99
CA PHE A 96 4.44 5.75 3.73
C PHE A 96 5.51 4.72 3.37
N ALA A 97 5.64 3.63 4.12
CA ALA A 97 6.58 2.56 3.79
C ALA A 97 6.26 1.88 2.46
N ALA A 98 4.98 1.69 2.11
CA ALA A 98 4.58 1.19 0.80
C ALA A 98 5.02 2.13 -0.34
N ARG A 99 4.90 3.45 -0.14
CA ARG A 99 5.38 4.47 -1.09
C ARG A 99 6.91 4.46 -1.18
N GLN A 100 7.63 4.35 -0.07
CA GLN A 100 9.09 4.26 -0.06
C GLN A 100 9.62 2.97 -0.70
N TYR A 101 8.94 1.83 -0.50
CA TYR A 101 9.20 0.58 -1.24
C TYR A 101 9.13 0.81 -2.76
N THR A 102 8.09 1.52 -3.22
CA THR A 102 7.95 1.80 -4.66
C THR A 102 9.02 2.77 -5.18
N LYS A 103 9.48 3.73 -4.36
CA LYS A 103 10.63 4.60 -4.68
C LYS A 103 11.91 3.78 -4.83
N TRP A 104 12.17 2.87 -3.88
CA TRP A 104 13.29 1.95 -3.91
C TRP A 104 13.28 1.06 -5.16
N LEU A 105 12.14 0.41 -5.45
CA LEU A 105 11.98 -0.44 -6.63
C LEU A 105 12.17 0.36 -7.93
N SER A 106 11.73 1.61 -7.94
CA SER A 106 11.92 2.49 -9.11
C SER A 106 13.37 2.84 -9.36
N GLY A 107 14.14 3.13 -8.31
CA GLY A 107 15.58 3.31 -8.40
C GLY A 107 16.28 2.07 -8.96
N LEU A 108 15.94 0.88 -8.43
CA LEU A 108 16.55 -0.38 -8.87
C LEU A 108 16.25 -0.74 -10.33
N THR A 109 15.02 -0.50 -10.77
CA THR A 109 14.56 -0.92 -12.10
C THR A 109 14.75 0.15 -13.17
N GLY A 110 15.00 1.40 -12.77
CA GLY A 110 14.99 2.56 -13.68
C GLY A 110 13.62 2.83 -14.29
N ARG A 111 12.53 2.33 -13.69
CA ARG A 111 11.14 2.51 -14.15
C ARG A 111 10.27 3.02 -13.01
N PHE A 112 9.32 3.88 -13.33
CA PHE A 112 8.44 4.45 -12.30
C PHE A 112 7.40 3.45 -11.76
N HIS A 113 7.54 3.07 -10.50
CA HIS A 113 6.60 2.26 -9.73
C HIS A 113 5.97 3.08 -8.60
N ARG A 114 4.73 2.75 -8.26
CA ARG A 114 3.96 3.38 -7.18
C ARG A 114 2.83 2.45 -6.70
N ILE A 115 2.22 2.78 -5.57
CA ILE A 115 0.91 2.25 -5.19
C ILE A 115 -0.20 2.81 -6.11
N PRO A 116 -1.35 2.13 -6.24
CA PRO A 116 -2.49 2.63 -7.02
C PRO A 116 -3.12 3.89 -6.42
N SER A 117 -3.81 4.68 -7.24
CA SER A 117 -4.90 5.53 -6.71
C SER A 117 -6.14 4.69 -6.44
N GLU A 118 -7.06 5.21 -5.64
CA GLU A 118 -8.33 4.55 -5.34
C GLU A 118 -9.14 4.24 -6.61
N SER A 119 -9.21 5.19 -7.53
CA SER A 119 -9.89 5.04 -8.83
C SER A 119 -9.24 3.98 -9.71
N GLU A 120 -7.91 3.86 -9.67
CA GLU A 120 -7.17 2.84 -10.39
C GLU A 120 -7.39 1.44 -9.81
N TRP A 121 -7.44 1.35 -8.49
CA TRP A 121 -7.69 0.10 -7.78
C TRP A 121 -9.12 -0.40 -8.06
N GLU A 122 -10.14 0.46 -7.92
CA GLU A 122 -11.54 0.04 -8.14
C GLU A 122 -11.77 -0.38 -9.59
N HIS A 123 -11.23 0.36 -10.56
CA HIS A 123 -11.28 -0.03 -11.98
C HIS A 123 -10.68 -1.41 -12.21
N ALA A 124 -9.52 -1.68 -11.59
CA ALA A 124 -8.83 -2.96 -11.71
C ALA A 124 -9.59 -4.09 -11.02
N CYS A 125 -10.18 -3.84 -9.85
CA CYS A 125 -10.99 -4.79 -9.10
C CYS A 125 -12.24 -5.17 -9.89
N ARG A 126 -13.00 -4.17 -10.39
CA ARG A 126 -14.23 -4.39 -11.16
C ARG A 126 -13.98 -5.13 -12.48
N ALA A 127 -12.85 -4.89 -13.15
CA ALA A 127 -12.46 -5.57 -14.38
C ALA A 127 -13.56 -5.62 -15.46
N GLY A 128 -14.33 -4.54 -15.61
CA GLY A 128 -15.43 -4.41 -16.57
C GLY A 128 -16.83 -4.76 -16.02
N THR A 129 -16.94 -5.26 -14.79
CA THR A 129 -18.22 -5.48 -14.11
C THR A 129 -18.76 -4.20 -13.45
N THR A 130 -20.06 -4.16 -13.22
CA THR A 130 -20.74 -3.12 -12.41
C THR A 130 -21.33 -3.69 -11.13
N THR A 131 -21.06 -4.96 -10.83
CA THR A 131 -21.57 -5.68 -9.67
C THR A 131 -20.78 -5.37 -8.39
N PRO A 132 -21.29 -5.73 -7.20
CA PRO A 132 -20.58 -5.55 -5.94
C PRO A 132 -19.22 -6.25 -5.90
N TRP A 133 -19.08 -7.41 -6.54
CA TRP A 133 -17.82 -8.13 -6.68
C TRP A 133 -17.54 -8.44 -8.15
N SER A 134 -16.26 -8.69 -8.48
CA SER A 134 -15.86 -9.06 -9.84
C SER A 134 -16.37 -10.43 -10.27
N SER A 135 -16.74 -11.30 -9.32
CA SER A 135 -17.42 -12.58 -9.54
C SER A 135 -18.94 -12.46 -9.73
N GLY A 136 -19.51 -11.27 -9.53
CA GLY A 136 -20.95 -11.00 -9.71
C GLY A 136 -21.61 -10.38 -8.49
N ALA A 137 -22.93 -10.53 -8.38
CA ALA A 137 -23.74 -9.99 -7.28
C ALA A 137 -24.13 -11.04 -6.23
N ASP A 138 -23.78 -12.31 -6.44
CA ASP A 138 -23.98 -13.38 -5.47
C ASP A 138 -22.74 -13.48 -4.56
N PRO A 139 -22.85 -13.22 -3.24
CA PRO A 139 -21.72 -13.36 -2.33
C PRO A 139 -21.17 -14.79 -2.27
N ALA A 140 -21.95 -15.83 -2.60
CA ALA A 140 -21.45 -17.21 -2.63
C ALA A 140 -20.36 -17.41 -3.69
N ALA A 141 -20.38 -16.63 -4.78
CA ALA A 141 -19.37 -16.69 -5.83
C ALA A 141 -18.01 -16.11 -5.40
N LEU A 142 -17.91 -15.47 -4.22
CA LEU A 142 -16.63 -15.02 -3.67
C LEU A 142 -15.72 -16.17 -3.26
N ASP A 143 -16.25 -17.34 -2.90
CA ASP A 143 -15.41 -18.47 -2.50
C ASP A 143 -14.44 -18.91 -3.60
N GLU A 144 -14.79 -18.64 -4.87
CA GLU A 144 -13.93 -18.94 -6.01
C GLU A 144 -12.75 -17.95 -6.18
N VAL A 145 -12.88 -16.72 -5.67
CA VAL A 145 -11.98 -15.60 -6.00
C VAL A 145 -11.39 -14.88 -4.78
N ALA A 146 -11.79 -15.24 -3.56
CA ALA A 146 -11.46 -14.49 -2.36
C ALA A 146 -11.20 -15.37 -1.13
N TRP A 147 -10.31 -14.88 -0.27
CA TRP A 147 -10.11 -15.36 1.10
C TRP A 147 -10.78 -14.38 2.07
N LEU A 148 -11.83 -14.81 2.75
CA LEU A 148 -12.66 -14.02 3.66
C LEU A 148 -12.88 -14.77 4.98
N SER A 149 -13.45 -14.11 5.98
CA SER A 149 -13.66 -14.70 7.32
C SER A 149 -14.36 -16.06 7.30
N ALA A 150 -15.19 -16.32 6.29
CA ALA A 150 -15.92 -17.58 6.16
C ALA A 150 -15.08 -18.76 5.62
N ASN A 151 -13.92 -18.53 4.99
CA ASN A 151 -13.13 -19.57 4.32
C ASN A 151 -11.61 -19.45 4.51
N SER A 152 -11.11 -18.46 5.26
CA SER A 152 -9.69 -18.17 5.41
C SER A 152 -9.01 -18.90 6.57
N ASP A 153 -9.77 -19.59 7.41
CA ASP A 153 -9.27 -20.16 8.68
C ASP A 153 -8.57 -19.10 9.57
N ASP A 154 -9.10 -17.87 9.57
CA ASP A 154 -8.60 -16.71 10.31
C ASP A 154 -7.11 -16.38 10.03
N THR A 155 -6.65 -16.63 8.80
CA THR A 155 -5.26 -16.33 8.40
C THR A 155 -5.13 -15.85 6.95
N THR A 156 -3.99 -15.24 6.63
CA THR A 156 -3.62 -14.90 5.25
C THR A 156 -3.19 -16.14 4.47
N HIS A 157 -3.41 -16.14 3.16
CA HIS A 157 -3.03 -17.23 2.27
C HIS A 157 -2.00 -16.77 1.25
N ALA A 158 -1.28 -17.73 0.67
CA ALA A 158 -0.32 -17.44 -0.40
C ALA A 158 -1.01 -16.72 -1.55
N VAL A 159 -0.33 -15.71 -2.09
CA VAL A 159 -0.88 -14.83 -3.12
C VAL A 159 -1.22 -15.61 -4.39
N GLY A 160 -2.32 -15.27 -5.04
CA GLY A 160 -2.73 -15.84 -6.33
C GLY A 160 -3.31 -17.24 -6.30
N THR A 161 -3.73 -17.74 -5.12
CA THR A 161 -4.23 -19.12 -4.95
C THR A 161 -5.70 -19.29 -5.34
N LYS A 162 -6.52 -18.24 -5.24
CA LYS A 162 -7.91 -18.21 -5.73
C LYS A 162 -7.99 -17.72 -7.18
N GLY A 163 -9.18 -17.79 -7.78
CA GLY A 163 -9.44 -17.37 -9.16
C GLY A 163 -9.18 -15.88 -9.40
N ALA A 164 -8.74 -15.54 -10.62
CA ALA A 164 -8.53 -14.15 -11.04
C ALA A 164 -9.80 -13.51 -11.60
N ASN A 165 -9.88 -12.19 -11.53
CA ASN A 165 -10.90 -11.42 -12.28
C ASN A 165 -10.60 -11.37 -13.79
N ALA A 166 -11.47 -10.72 -14.57
CA ALA A 166 -11.36 -10.66 -16.03
C ALA A 166 -10.08 -9.97 -16.57
N PHE A 167 -9.35 -9.23 -15.73
CA PHE A 167 -8.05 -8.64 -16.09
C PHE A 167 -6.86 -9.54 -15.72
N GLY A 168 -7.11 -10.72 -15.14
CA GLY A 168 -6.07 -11.64 -14.68
C GLY A 168 -5.46 -11.25 -13.34
N LEU A 169 -6.14 -10.40 -12.56
CA LEU A 169 -5.71 -9.98 -11.22
C LEU A 169 -6.34 -10.90 -10.18
N HIS A 170 -5.51 -11.42 -9.27
CA HIS A 170 -5.94 -12.24 -8.14
C HIS A 170 -6.07 -11.39 -6.89
N ASP A 171 -6.83 -11.90 -5.91
CA ASP A 171 -6.93 -11.35 -4.55
C ASP A 171 -7.35 -9.87 -4.53
N MET A 172 -8.15 -9.46 -5.52
CA MET A 172 -8.79 -8.13 -5.52
C MET A 172 -9.95 -8.04 -4.51
N HIS A 173 -10.27 -9.16 -3.85
CA HIS A 173 -11.30 -9.32 -2.83
C HIS A 173 -10.73 -10.22 -1.72
N GLY A 174 -10.67 -9.72 -0.49
CA GLY A 174 -10.15 -10.48 0.65
C GLY A 174 -8.63 -10.68 0.62
N ASN A 175 -8.16 -11.71 1.33
CA ASN A 175 -6.76 -11.98 1.69
C ASN A 175 -6.14 -10.83 2.51
N VAL A 176 -5.72 -9.75 1.84
CA VAL A 176 -5.28 -8.53 2.51
C VAL A 176 -5.88 -7.30 1.83
N ALA A 177 -6.25 -6.31 2.63
CA ALA A 177 -6.62 -5.02 2.09
C ALA A 177 -5.38 -4.30 1.57
N GLU A 178 -5.52 -3.52 0.51
CA GLU A 178 -4.38 -2.91 -0.17
C GLU A 178 -4.36 -1.39 0.01
N TRP A 179 -3.18 -0.84 0.32
CA TRP A 179 -2.96 0.61 0.31
C TRP A 179 -3.18 1.21 -1.08
N VAL A 180 -4.01 2.25 -1.13
CA VAL A 180 -4.04 3.23 -2.23
C VAL A 180 -3.45 4.55 -1.75
N VAL A 181 -3.10 5.48 -2.63
CA VAL A 181 -2.48 6.76 -2.23
C VAL A 181 -3.46 7.73 -1.54
N ASP A 182 -4.76 7.52 -1.73
CA ASP A 182 -5.81 8.46 -1.35
C ASP A 182 -6.05 8.57 0.16
N GLU A 183 -6.43 9.78 0.59
CA GLU A 183 -7.05 10.05 1.89
C GLU A 183 -8.54 9.65 1.88
N LEU A 184 -9.03 9.09 2.98
CA LEU A 184 -10.47 8.86 3.12
C LEU A 184 -11.18 10.16 3.53
N LEU A 185 -12.02 10.67 2.62
CA LEU A 185 -12.79 11.88 2.85
C LEU A 185 -14.13 11.56 3.53
N ALA A 186 -14.51 12.38 4.51
CA ALA A 186 -15.73 12.18 5.29
C ALA A 186 -17.02 12.38 4.47
N ASP A 187 -16.96 13.16 3.39
CA ASP A 187 -18.04 13.43 2.44
C ASP A 187 -18.07 12.44 1.25
N GLY A 188 -17.38 11.31 1.39
CA GLY A 188 -17.34 10.27 0.36
C GLY A 188 -16.70 10.75 -0.93
N TYR A 189 -17.50 10.76 -2.01
CA TYR A 189 -17.09 11.24 -3.33
C TYR A 189 -17.77 12.54 -3.74
N ALA A 190 -18.35 13.31 -2.81
CA ALA A 190 -19.09 14.54 -3.13
C ALA A 190 -18.24 15.54 -3.96
N ARG A 191 -16.97 15.74 -3.59
CA ARG A 191 -16.02 16.58 -4.34
C ARG A 191 -15.84 16.10 -5.78
N GLN A 192 -15.63 14.80 -5.97
CA GLN A 192 -15.40 14.20 -7.29
C GLN A 192 -16.67 14.27 -8.15
N ALA A 193 -17.83 13.97 -7.56
CA ALA A 193 -19.11 14.00 -8.25
C ALA A 193 -19.54 15.42 -8.68
N ALA A 194 -19.11 16.46 -7.96
CA ALA A 194 -19.40 17.85 -8.28
C ALA A 194 -18.52 18.43 -9.41
N ALA A 195 -17.43 17.78 -9.78
CA ALA A 195 -16.53 18.25 -10.84
C ALA A 195 -17.03 17.83 -12.24
N PRO A 196 -16.64 18.55 -13.32
CA PRO A 196 -17.00 18.17 -14.69
C PRO A 196 -16.52 16.77 -15.05
N GLN A 197 -17.43 15.95 -15.58
CA GLN A 197 -17.20 14.53 -15.86
C GLN A 197 -17.00 14.25 -17.36
N PRO A 198 -16.17 13.24 -17.72
CA PRO A 198 -15.40 12.38 -16.83
C PRO A 198 -14.16 13.08 -16.25
N LEU A 199 -13.84 12.80 -14.97
CA LEU A 199 -12.61 13.31 -14.35
C LEU A 199 -11.40 12.54 -14.85
N ALA A 200 -10.27 13.20 -15.05
CA ALA A 200 -9.00 12.50 -15.17
C ALA A 200 -8.67 11.81 -13.83
N ALA A 201 -8.13 10.59 -13.86
CA ALA A 201 -7.76 9.85 -12.64
C ALA A 201 -6.89 10.66 -11.67
N ALA A 202 -5.93 11.44 -12.19
CA ALA A 202 -5.08 12.30 -11.38
C ALA A 202 -5.85 13.41 -10.62
N ALA A 203 -6.96 13.91 -11.19
CA ALA A 203 -7.82 14.91 -10.56
C ALA A 203 -8.79 14.30 -9.52
N ALA A 204 -9.11 13.02 -9.70
CA ALA A 204 -9.94 12.26 -8.76
C ALA A 204 -9.20 11.95 -7.45
N ILE A 205 -7.85 11.92 -7.46
CA ILE A 205 -7.04 11.61 -6.28
C ILE A 205 -7.32 12.60 -5.15
N ALA A 206 -7.68 12.07 -3.99
CA ALA A 206 -7.72 12.82 -2.74
C ALA A 206 -6.36 12.73 -2.07
N TRP A 207 -5.44 13.65 -2.41
CA TRP A 207 -4.10 13.61 -1.84
C TRP A 207 -4.14 13.89 -0.32
N PRO A 208 -3.55 13.00 0.49
CA PRO A 208 -3.26 13.21 1.89
C PRO A 208 -2.95 14.66 2.33
N GLN A 209 -3.72 15.18 3.30
CA GLN A 209 -3.47 16.48 3.96
C GLN A 209 -3.25 16.38 5.47
N ARG A 210 -3.65 15.26 6.08
CA ARG A 210 -3.50 14.93 7.51
C ARG A 210 -2.99 13.50 7.64
N LEU A 211 -2.51 13.05 8.78
CA LEU A 211 -1.93 11.70 8.89
C LEU A 211 -2.94 10.57 8.59
N TYR A 212 -4.19 10.74 9.03
CA TYR A 212 -5.28 9.77 8.90
C TYR A 212 -6.63 10.44 8.68
N PRO A 213 -7.62 9.72 8.11
CA PRO A 213 -7.55 8.34 7.61
C PRO A 213 -6.97 8.20 6.18
N ARG A 214 -6.24 7.12 5.92
CA ARG A 214 -5.79 6.71 4.56
C ARG A 214 -6.67 5.59 4.04
N VAL A 215 -6.94 5.53 2.74
CA VAL A 215 -7.81 4.49 2.17
C VAL A 215 -7.04 3.18 2.01
N VAL A 216 -7.68 2.08 2.44
CA VAL A 216 -7.38 0.71 2.00
C VAL A 216 -8.60 0.12 1.28
N ARG A 217 -8.34 -0.82 0.38
CA ARG A 217 -9.35 -1.41 -0.52
C ARG A 217 -9.30 -2.93 -0.51
N GLY A 218 -10.41 -3.58 -0.88
CA GLY A 218 -10.47 -5.03 -1.13
C GLY A 218 -10.91 -5.89 0.05
N GLY A 219 -10.77 -5.40 1.28
CA GLY A 219 -11.01 -6.19 2.49
C GLY A 219 -9.90 -7.21 2.73
N ALA A 220 -9.89 -7.83 3.91
CA ALA A 220 -8.88 -8.78 4.36
C ALA A 220 -9.49 -10.14 4.70
N TYR A 221 -8.64 -11.11 5.02
CA TYR A 221 -9.02 -12.48 5.36
C TYR A 221 -10.01 -12.59 6.54
N TYR A 222 -10.09 -11.59 7.42
CA TYR A 222 -11.01 -11.54 8.56
C TYR A 222 -12.29 -10.73 8.28
N ASP A 223 -12.41 -10.14 7.08
CA ASP A 223 -13.57 -9.33 6.71
C ASP A 223 -14.68 -10.21 6.10
N ASP A 224 -15.91 -9.70 6.12
CA ASP A 224 -17.05 -10.34 5.47
C ASP A 224 -17.17 -9.93 3.99
N ALA A 225 -18.12 -10.54 3.28
CA ALA A 225 -18.35 -10.25 1.87
C ALA A 225 -18.65 -8.76 1.60
N ALA A 226 -19.38 -8.09 2.50
CA ALA A 226 -19.78 -6.69 2.31
C ALA A 226 -18.58 -5.74 2.40
N ALA A 227 -17.64 -6.03 3.30
CA ALA A 227 -16.38 -5.30 3.42
C ALA A 227 -15.41 -5.58 2.25
N CYS A 228 -15.57 -6.70 1.54
CA CYS A 228 -14.76 -7.08 0.38
C CYS A 228 -15.34 -6.64 -0.98
N ARG A 229 -16.38 -5.80 -1.04
CA ARG A 229 -16.94 -5.28 -2.31
C ARG A 229 -15.94 -4.41 -3.07
N SER A 230 -16.07 -4.36 -4.39
CA SER A 230 -15.25 -3.51 -5.27
C SER A 230 -15.29 -2.04 -4.89
N ALA A 231 -16.42 -1.54 -4.40
CA ALA A 231 -16.62 -0.16 -3.96
C ALA A 231 -16.30 0.08 -2.47
N SER A 232 -16.08 -0.98 -1.67
CA SER A 232 -15.86 -0.88 -0.22
C SER A 232 -14.58 -0.13 0.13
N ARG A 233 -14.69 0.86 1.01
CA ARG A 233 -13.60 1.73 1.47
C ARG A 233 -13.40 1.49 2.95
N ARG A 234 -12.14 1.35 3.40
CA ARG A 234 -11.81 1.41 4.82
C ARG A 234 -10.72 2.44 5.06
N GLY A 235 -10.91 3.27 6.09
CA GLY A 235 -9.92 4.24 6.52
C GLY A 235 -8.98 3.64 7.55
N SER A 236 -7.68 3.88 7.41
CA SER A 236 -6.70 3.62 8.45
C SER A 236 -6.86 4.61 9.61
N ARG A 237 -6.35 4.25 10.78
CA ARG A 237 -6.54 5.04 12.01
C ARG A 237 -5.26 5.05 12.86
N ASP A 238 -4.73 6.23 13.19
CA ASP A 238 -4.05 6.45 14.48
C ASP A 238 -4.65 7.69 15.16
N ALA A 239 -4.49 7.73 16.49
CA ALA A 239 -4.85 8.78 17.44
C ALA A 239 -6.34 8.87 17.80
N GLY A 240 -6.71 8.25 18.93
CA GLY A 240 -8.00 8.43 19.61
C GLY A 240 -9.02 7.31 19.41
N GLY A 241 -8.58 6.09 19.08
CA GLY A 241 -9.43 4.90 19.06
C GLY A 241 -10.13 4.65 20.41
N ASN A 242 -11.23 3.91 20.40
CA ASN A 242 -11.91 3.49 21.62
C ASN A 242 -12.00 1.95 21.67
N ALA A 243 -12.48 1.39 22.78
CA ALA A 243 -12.52 -0.05 23.01
C ALA A 243 -13.33 -0.85 21.96
N ALA A 244 -14.23 -0.20 21.21
CA ALA A 244 -14.99 -0.84 20.13
C ALA A 244 -14.31 -0.70 18.75
N ASP A 245 -13.25 0.09 18.63
CA ASP A 245 -12.63 0.50 17.36
C ASP A 245 -11.16 1.00 17.58
N PRO A 246 -10.20 0.08 17.81
CA PRO A 246 -8.85 0.40 18.29
C PRO A 246 -7.92 1.05 17.24
N ASP A 247 -6.89 1.75 17.74
CA ASP A 247 -5.82 2.46 17.00
C ASP A 247 -4.85 1.44 16.34
N TRP A 248 -4.18 1.75 15.22
CA TRP A 248 -3.33 0.78 14.50
C TRP A 248 -1.86 0.81 14.98
N LYS A 249 -1.51 1.76 15.85
CA LYS A 249 -0.19 1.84 16.49
C LYS A 249 -0.26 2.06 18.00
N ASP A 250 -1.40 1.84 18.66
CA ASP A 250 -1.53 2.02 20.11
C ASP A 250 -0.44 1.27 20.87
N VAL A 251 -0.14 0.05 20.43
CA VAL A 251 0.82 -0.84 21.10
C VAL A 251 2.28 -0.61 20.71
N ASP A 252 2.59 0.34 19.81
CA ASP A 252 3.99 0.69 19.50
C ASP A 252 4.61 1.42 20.70
N PRO A 253 5.58 0.81 21.43
CA PRO A 253 6.14 1.40 22.64
C PRO A 253 7.10 2.57 22.36
N ASN A 254 7.37 2.87 21.08
CA ASN A 254 8.38 3.84 20.69
C ASN A 254 7.84 5.27 20.58
N LEU A 255 8.70 6.23 20.94
CA LEU A 255 8.45 7.66 20.74
C LEU A 255 9.62 8.29 19.95
N PRO A 256 9.39 8.89 18.77
CA PRO A 256 8.14 8.86 18.00
C PRO A 256 7.77 7.44 17.54
N LYS A 257 6.50 7.18 17.23
CA LYS A 257 6.04 5.89 16.70
C LYS A 257 6.67 5.59 15.34
N SER A 258 6.63 4.34 14.90
CA SER A 258 7.26 3.92 13.65
C SER A 258 6.56 4.57 12.45
N PRO A 259 7.31 5.28 11.57
CA PRO A 259 6.76 5.74 10.31
C PRO A 259 6.64 4.59 9.29
N TRP A 260 7.22 3.41 9.56
CA TRP A 260 7.26 2.30 8.60
C TRP A 260 6.33 1.14 8.92
N TRP A 261 6.04 0.90 10.20
CA TRP A 261 5.37 -0.33 10.65
C TRP A 261 4.17 -0.01 11.53
N TYR A 262 3.10 -0.77 11.33
CA TYR A 262 2.01 -0.97 12.26
C TYR A 262 2.29 -2.20 13.12
N THR A 263 1.68 -2.24 14.30
CA THR A 263 1.99 -3.25 15.33
C THR A 263 0.76 -3.97 15.86
N GLU A 264 -0.40 -3.84 15.21
CA GLU A 264 -1.64 -4.50 15.64
C GLU A 264 -2.66 -4.69 14.52
N ALA A 265 -3.71 -5.46 14.82
CA ALA A 265 -4.89 -5.55 13.98
C ALA A 265 -5.62 -4.20 13.97
N PRO A 266 -6.12 -3.73 12.81
CA PRO A 266 -6.35 -4.46 11.56
C PRO A 266 -5.14 -4.53 10.61
N ALA A 267 -4.02 -3.89 10.91
CA ALA A 267 -2.89 -3.79 9.96
C ALA A 267 -2.25 -5.14 9.60
N LEU A 268 -2.54 -6.20 10.37
CA LEU A 268 -2.17 -7.59 10.07
C LEU A 268 -2.74 -8.12 8.75
N GLY A 269 -3.84 -7.53 8.27
CA GLY A 269 -4.44 -7.84 6.97
C GLY A 269 -4.33 -6.68 6.00
N VAL A 270 -3.28 -5.85 6.09
CA VAL A 270 -3.10 -4.70 5.20
C VAL A 270 -1.73 -4.75 4.54
N GLY A 271 -1.76 -4.93 3.22
CA GLY A 271 -0.60 -4.99 2.35
C GLY A 271 -0.65 -3.94 1.24
N MET A 272 -0.07 -4.27 0.09
CA MET A 272 0.01 -3.36 -1.04
C MET A 272 0.12 -4.09 -2.38
N ARG A 273 -0.19 -3.37 -3.46
CA ARG A 273 0.01 -3.80 -4.84
C ARG A 273 0.71 -2.74 -5.65
N LEU A 274 1.48 -3.17 -6.65
CA LEU A 274 2.25 -2.27 -7.50
C LEU A 274 1.47 -1.81 -8.72
N VAL A 275 1.71 -0.56 -9.12
CA VAL A 275 1.30 0.01 -10.40
C VAL A 275 2.51 0.60 -11.11
N ARG A 276 2.57 0.37 -12.42
CA ARG A 276 3.49 1.05 -13.35
C ARG A 276 2.65 1.72 -14.43
N PRO A 277 2.60 3.06 -14.52
CA PRO A 277 1.87 3.71 -15.60
C PRO A 277 2.52 3.46 -16.96
N LEU A 278 1.73 3.47 -18.03
CA LEU A 278 2.26 3.34 -19.40
C LEU A 278 3.14 4.54 -19.78
N ARG A 279 2.72 5.74 -19.37
CA ARG A 279 3.46 6.98 -19.57
C ARG A 279 4.07 7.40 -18.25
N GLU A 280 5.39 7.48 -18.22
CA GLU A 280 6.08 7.96 -17.03
C GLU A 280 5.86 9.47 -16.88
N PRO A 281 5.46 9.93 -15.69
CA PRO A 281 5.25 11.35 -15.44
C PRO A 281 6.60 12.04 -15.15
N ASP A 282 6.57 13.38 -15.13
CA ASP A 282 7.73 14.19 -14.80
C ASP A 282 8.25 13.95 -13.36
N ALA A 283 9.45 14.45 -13.08
CA ALA A 283 10.11 14.23 -11.79
C ALA A 283 9.30 14.77 -10.60
N ALA A 284 8.67 15.93 -10.74
CA ALA A 284 7.87 16.54 -9.67
C ALA A 284 6.63 15.68 -9.34
N THR A 285 5.98 15.15 -10.37
CA THR A 285 4.84 14.24 -10.20
C THR A 285 5.28 12.93 -9.57
N ARG A 286 6.41 12.34 -10.00
CA ARG A 286 6.96 11.13 -9.37
C ARG A 286 7.26 11.35 -7.88
N ALA A 287 7.91 12.47 -7.54
CA ALA A 287 8.22 12.84 -6.17
C ALA A 287 6.95 12.90 -5.30
N ARG A 288 5.86 13.49 -5.81
CA ARG A 288 4.56 13.52 -5.10
C ARG A 288 4.02 12.13 -4.76
N TRP A 289 4.28 11.11 -5.58
CA TRP A 289 3.86 9.73 -5.29
C TRP A 289 4.69 9.05 -4.19
N TRP A 290 5.88 9.55 -3.89
CA TRP A 290 6.81 8.92 -2.93
C TRP A 290 7.01 9.71 -1.64
N ASP A 291 7.09 11.03 -1.73
CA ASP A 291 7.53 11.88 -0.63
C ASP A 291 6.49 11.96 0.49
N ALA A 292 6.95 12.09 1.74
CA ALA A 292 6.08 12.30 2.88
C ALA A 292 5.12 13.48 2.63
N ASP A 293 3.82 13.18 2.67
CA ASP A 293 2.74 14.12 2.33
C ASP A 293 2.35 15.04 3.50
N VAL A 294 2.69 14.67 4.73
CA VAL A 294 2.45 15.45 5.94
C VAL A 294 3.72 15.59 6.76
N GLU A 295 3.84 16.72 7.46
CA GLU A 295 5.04 17.09 8.22
C GLU A 295 5.35 16.08 9.33
N SER A 296 4.35 15.50 9.99
CA SER A 296 4.57 14.51 11.04
C SER A 296 5.30 13.26 10.54
N ILE A 297 4.95 12.74 9.36
CA ILE A 297 5.67 11.59 8.75
C ILE A 297 7.11 11.99 8.46
N ARG A 298 7.32 13.20 7.93
CA ARG A 298 8.65 13.71 7.61
C ARG A 298 9.52 13.82 8.86
N ALA A 299 8.99 14.42 9.92
CA ALA A 299 9.65 14.58 11.20
C ALA A 299 9.96 13.22 11.84
N ASP A 300 8.98 12.32 11.93
CA ASP A 300 9.16 10.98 12.51
C ASP A 300 10.22 10.18 11.74
N ALA A 301 10.19 10.22 10.40
CA ALA A 301 11.20 9.56 9.57
C ALA A 301 12.59 10.18 9.77
N ALA A 302 12.70 11.50 9.82
CA ALA A 302 13.98 12.19 10.06
C ALA A 302 14.56 11.84 11.44
N ASP A 303 13.74 11.88 12.50
CA ASP A 303 14.15 11.56 13.87
C ASP A 303 14.61 10.10 13.99
N ARG A 304 13.88 9.17 13.39
CA ARG A 304 14.26 7.75 13.39
C ARG A 304 15.58 7.51 12.65
N LEU A 305 15.79 8.19 11.53
CA LEU A 305 17.06 8.12 10.80
C LEU A 305 18.23 8.69 11.62
N ALA A 306 18.03 9.83 12.29
CA ALA A 306 19.05 10.44 13.16
C ALA A 306 19.42 9.53 14.34
N GLN A 307 18.49 8.70 14.81
CA GLN A 307 18.71 7.69 15.85
C GLN A 307 19.33 6.37 15.33
N GLY A 308 19.64 6.25 14.04
CA GLY A 308 20.12 5.01 13.42
C GLY A 308 19.05 3.92 13.28
N ARG A 309 17.78 4.28 13.49
CA ARG A 309 16.60 3.40 13.45
C ARG A 309 15.95 3.41 12.06
N GLY A 310 16.78 3.31 11.05
CA GLY A 310 16.48 3.33 9.62
C GLY A 310 17.78 3.65 8.87
N ALA A 311 17.71 3.69 7.55
CA ALA A 311 18.85 4.13 6.74
C ALA A 311 18.40 4.93 5.52
N ARG A 312 19.29 5.76 4.99
CA ARG A 312 19.16 6.38 3.67
C ARG A 312 20.20 5.81 2.74
N GLY A 313 19.82 5.57 1.49
CA GLY A 313 20.75 5.10 0.48
C GLY A 313 20.38 5.59 -0.92
N LEU A 314 21.40 5.77 -1.75
CA LEU A 314 21.22 6.05 -3.16
C LEU A 314 20.89 4.74 -3.89
N VAL A 315 19.77 4.74 -4.61
CA VAL A 315 19.28 3.56 -5.33
C VAL A 315 19.26 3.84 -6.82
N ASP A 316 20.01 3.05 -7.58
CA ASP A 316 20.03 3.05 -9.03
C ASP A 316 20.16 1.60 -9.54
N PRO A 317 20.06 1.34 -10.86
CA PRO A 317 20.15 -0.01 -11.40
C PRO A 317 21.50 -0.72 -11.18
N LYS A 318 22.56 0.02 -10.80
CA LYS A 318 23.89 -0.52 -10.52
C LYS A 318 24.08 -0.88 -9.04
N LEU A 319 23.16 -0.52 -8.15
CA LEU A 319 23.26 -0.83 -6.72
C LEU A 319 23.51 -2.33 -6.46
N PRO A 320 22.79 -3.29 -7.09
CA PRO A 320 23.04 -4.72 -6.83
C PRO A 320 24.44 -5.18 -7.25
N GLU A 321 24.94 -4.69 -8.39
CA GLU A 321 26.30 -4.99 -8.85
C GLU A 321 27.35 -4.40 -7.91
N ALA A 322 27.15 -3.14 -7.50
CA ALA A 322 28.04 -2.46 -6.56
C ALA A 322 28.08 -3.15 -5.18
N ALA A 323 26.92 -3.61 -4.69
CA ALA A 323 26.83 -4.35 -3.43
C ALA A 323 27.60 -5.67 -3.48
N ARG A 324 27.42 -6.47 -4.55
CA ARG A 324 28.19 -7.71 -4.76
C ARG A 324 29.69 -7.46 -4.92
N ALA A 325 30.06 -6.44 -5.69
CA ALA A 325 31.47 -6.08 -5.89
C ALA A 325 32.16 -5.66 -4.56
N ALA A 326 31.40 -5.11 -3.62
CA ALA A 326 31.85 -4.75 -2.29
C ALA A 326 31.76 -5.91 -1.27
N GLY A 327 31.24 -7.09 -1.65
CA GLY A 327 31.02 -8.22 -0.73
C GLY A 327 29.92 -7.96 0.31
N LEU A 328 28.97 -7.08 0.00
CA LEU A 328 27.87 -6.67 0.88
C LEU A 328 26.53 -7.35 0.56
N ALA A 329 26.48 -8.11 -0.54
CA ALA A 329 25.33 -8.89 -0.96
C ALA A 329 25.81 -10.11 -1.76
N ASP A 330 25.00 -11.16 -1.76
CA ASP A 330 25.20 -12.37 -2.58
C ASP A 330 24.78 -12.16 -4.06
#